data_AF-A0A0N0NHB4-F1
#
_entry.id   AF-A0A0N0NHB4-F1
#
_cell.length_a   1.000
_cell.length_b   1.000
_cell.length_c   1.000
_cell.angle_alpha   90.00
_cell.angle_beta   90.00
_cell.angle_gamma   90.00
#
_symmetry.space_group_name_H-M   'P 1'
#
loop_
_entity.id
_entity.type
_entity.pdbx_description
1 polymer ?
#
loop_
_entity_poly.entity_id
_entity_poly.type
_entity_poly.pdbx_seq_one_letter_code
_entity_poly.pdbx_strand_id
1 'polypeptide(L)'
;MPIIGRTVEEAEAKLEVARKRISVNGGLARFCGFTNVDLSGFAVDEEFNFDGTHYDNSIQGVVDNIKLISEEKVFTPRVVAEMFALGGSGPRPVGTPEMVADFFEKWWREGDLDGFNVNYVSNPGSFEDVVDLLIPELQRRGIYWTDYKAPGGTARENLHSKPGEALLPREHPGGKMRWDASPSRVVTDQATPEGAVEAEVVTGKRSDIASTTISMQEVKV
;
A
#
# COMPACT_ATOMS: atom_id res chain seq x y z
N MET A 1 -0.33 -7.82 9.17
CA MET A 1 -1.82 -7.80 9.20
C MET A 1 -2.22 -7.88 10.66
N PRO A 2 -2.38 -6.73 11.35
CA PRO A 2 -2.67 -6.72 12.77
C PRO A 2 -4.11 -7.18 13.04
N ILE A 3 -4.32 -7.91 14.13
CA ILE A 3 -5.65 -8.24 14.65
C ILE A 3 -5.74 -7.62 16.03
N ILE A 4 -6.57 -6.58 16.14
CA ILE A 4 -6.60 -5.73 17.33
C ILE A 4 -7.95 -5.91 18.02
N GLY A 5 -7.91 -6.13 19.33
CA GLY A 5 -9.08 -6.12 20.20
C GLY A 5 -8.86 -5.15 21.35
N ARG A 6 -9.92 -4.71 22.04
CA ARG A 6 -9.77 -3.89 23.25
C ARG A 6 -9.17 -4.69 24.40
N THR A 7 -9.34 -6.02 24.36
CA THR A 7 -8.65 -6.97 25.23
C THR A 7 -7.97 -8.04 24.38
N VAL A 8 -7.07 -8.80 25.01
CA VAL A 8 -6.38 -9.92 24.36
C VAL A 8 -7.40 -10.97 23.89
N GLU A 9 -8.39 -11.28 24.74
CA GLU A 9 -9.42 -12.27 24.45
C GLU A 9 -10.28 -11.86 23.23
N GLU A 10 -10.57 -10.56 23.08
CA GLU A 10 -11.27 -10.06 21.89
C GLU A 10 -10.43 -10.24 20.62
N ALA A 11 -9.13 -9.91 20.68
CA ALA A 11 -8.22 -10.07 19.56
C ALA A 11 -8.06 -11.54 19.14
N GLU A 12 -7.92 -12.43 20.13
CA GLU A 12 -7.86 -13.88 19.93
C GLU A 12 -9.18 -14.42 19.35
N ALA A 13 -10.33 -13.97 19.86
CA ALA A 13 -11.63 -14.36 19.32
C ALA A 13 -11.77 -13.96 17.85
N LYS A 14 -11.30 -12.75 17.46
CA LYS A 14 -11.25 -12.31 16.06
C LYS A 14 -10.34 -13.22 15.22
N LEU A 15 -9.16 -13.58 15.72
CA LEU A 15 -8.26 -14.53 15.04
C LEU A 15 -8.93 -15.89 14.83
N GLU A 16 -9.60 -16.44 15.85
CA GLU A 16 -10.28 -17.73 15.75
C GLU A 16 -11.41 -17.72 14.73
N VAL A 17 -12.19 -16.64 14.68
CA VAL A 17 -13.21 -16.45 13.64
C VAL A 17 -12.57 -16.42 12.25
N ALA A 18 -11.43 -15.75 12.10
CA ALA A 18 -10.70 -15.70 10.83
C ALA A 18 -10.19 -17.09 10.43
N ARG A 19 -9.56 -17.83 11.35
CA ARG A 19 -9.07 -19.20 11.13
C ARG A 19 -10.18 -20.14 10.65
N LYS A 20 -11.37 -20.07 11.26
CA LYS A 20 -12.52 -20.90 10.83
C LYS A 20 -13.03 -20.60 9.42
N ARG A 21 -12.66 -19.46 8.84
CA ARG A 21 -13.13 -19.00 7.52
C ARG A 21 -12.08 -19.12 6.42
N ILE A 22 -10.87 -19.60 6.73
CA ILE A 22 -9.82 -19.76 5.74
C ILE A 22 -10.17 -20.88 4.75
N SER A 23 -9.78 -20.69 3.50
CA SER A 23 -9.85 -21.73 2.47
C SER A 23 -8.45 -22.31 2.27
N VAL A 24 -8.31 -23.61 2.54
CA VAL A 24 -7.06 -24.34 2.29
C VAL A 24 -6.68 -24.27 0.81
N ASN A 25 -7.64 -24.53 -0.09
CA ASN A 25 -7.38 -24.43 -1.54
C ASN A 25 -7.00 -23.00 -1.95
N GLY A 26 -7.61 -21.98 -1.36
CA GLY A 26 -7.27 -20.58 -1.60
C GLY A 26 -5.85 -20.25 -1.12
N GLY A 27 -5.47 -20.75 0.05
CA GLY A 27 -4.12 -20.63 0.60
C GLY A 27 -3.06 -21.28 -0.28
N LEU A 28 -3.29 -22.53 -0.71
CA LEU A 28 -2.39 -23.26 -1.62
C LEU A 28 -2.27 -22.58 -2.98
N ALA A 29 -3.39 -22.13 -3.56
CA ALA A 29 -3.38 -21.40 -4.83
C ALA A 29 -2.56 -20.11 -4.72
N ARG A 30 -2.70 -19.37 -3.61
CA ARG A 30 -1.90 -18.17 -3.35
C ARG A 30 -0.41 -18.49 -3.17
N PHE A 31 -0.09 -19.53 -2.41
CA PHE A 31 1.28 -20.00 -2.23
C PHE A 31 1.91 -20.35 -3.59
N CYS A 32 1.24 -21.16 -4.40
CA CYS A 32 1.68 -21.54 -5.75
C CYS A 32 1.89 -20.30 -6.63
N GLY A 33 0.93 -19.36 -6.64
CA GLY A 33 1.05 -18.13 -7.41
C GLY A 33 2.24 -17.23 -7.00
N PHE A 34 2.63 -17.26 -5.72
CA PHE A 34 3.73 -16.44 -5.21
C PHE A 34 5.11 -17.09 -5.38
N THR A 35 5.17 -18.42 -5.32
CA THR A 35 6.43 -19.18 -5.26
C THR A 35 6.73 -19.98 -6.51
N ASN A 36 5.74 -20.13 -7.40
CA ASN A 36 5.77 -21.04 -8.55
C ASN A 36 5.98 -22.52 -8.16
N VAL A 37 5.69 -22.87 -6.90
CA VAL A 37 5.74 -24.24 -6.39
C VAL A 37 4.33 -24.81 -6.27
N ASP A 38 4.07 -25.91 -6.96
CA ASP A 38 2.80 -26.63 -6.87
C ASP A 38 2.86 -27.72 -5.78
N LEU A 39 1.97 -27.61 -4.79
CA LEU A 39 1.82 -28.59 -3.71
C LEU A 39 0.64 -29.54 -3.93
N SER A 40 -0.06 -29.47 -5.06
CA SER A 40 -1.24 -30.29 -5.35
C SER A 40 -0.96 -31.79 -5.34
N GLY A 41 0.29 -32.19 -5.58
CA GLY A 41 0.74 -33.59 -5.53
C GLY A 41 0.93 -34.15 -4.11
N PHE A 42 0.88 -33.31 -3.08
CA PHE A 42 1.06 -33.72 -1.68
C PHE A 42 -0.28 -33.90 -0.98
N ALA A 43 -0.38 -34.91 -0.12
CA ALA A 43 -1.53 -35.04 0.77
C ALA A 43 -1.54 -33.89 1.79
N VAL A 44 -2.68 -33.22 1.92
CA VAL A 44 -2.77 -31.93 2.62
C VAL A 44 -2.43 -31.99 4.12
N ASP A 45 -2.67 -33.16 4.73
CA ASP A 45 -2.45 -33.43 6.16
C ASP A 45 -1.20 -34.27 6.42
N GLU A 46 -0.47 -34.65 5.36
CA GLU A 46 0.77 -35.40 5.50
C GLU A 46 1.92 -34.44 5.78
N GLU A 47 2.76 -34.81 6.76
CA GLU A 47 3.95 -34.05 7.06
C GLU A 47 4.90 -34.07 5.87
N PHE A 48 5.46 -32.91 5.55
CA PHE A 48 6.49 -32.83 4.53
C PHE A 48 7.70 -33.66 4.94
N ASN A 49 7.91 -34.77 4.23
CA ASN A 49 9.10 -35.57 4.39
C ASN A 49 10.02 -35.45 3.18
N PHE A 50 11.16 -34.77 3.35
CA PHE A 50 12.14 -34.54 2.29
C PHE A 50 13.37 -35.48 2.38
N ASP A 51 13.31 -36.51 3.23
CA ASP A 51 14.47 -37.32 3.63
C ASP A 51 14.89 -38.44 2.65
N GLY A 52 14.24 -38.62 1.49
CA GLY A 52 14.62 -39.75 0.63
C GLY A 52 14.02 -39.88 -0.77
N THR A 53 13.19 -38.95 -1.25
CA THR A 53 12.57 -39.06 -2.58
C THR A 53 12.53 -37.71 -3.29
N HIS A 54 12.70 -37.75 -4.61
CA HIS A 54 12.71 -36.62 -5.55
C HIS A 54 11.56 -35.61 -5.33
N TYR A 55 11.77 -34.66 -4.42
CA TYR A 55 11.12 -33.37 -4.50
C TYR A 55 12.07 -32.44 -5.22
N ASP A 56 11.55 -31.64 -6.16
CA ASP A 56 12.34 -30.60 -6.80
C ASP A 56 12.97 -29.72 -5.70
N ASN A 57 14.28 -29.49 -5.79
CA ASN A 57 15.04 -28.69 -4.81
C ASN A 57 14.39 -27.33 -4.53
N SER A 58 13.63 -26.81 -5.51
CA SER A 58 12.81 -25.60 -5.38
C SER A 58 11.75 -25.68 -4.27
N ILE A 59 11.08 -26.83 -4.13
CA ILE A 59 10.03 -27.07 -3.12
C ILE A 59 10.63 -27.07 -1.73
N GLN A 60 11.73 -27.83 -1.55
CA GLN A 60 12.39 -27.95 -0.27
C GLN A 60 12.90 -26.60 0.23
N GLY A 61 13.58 -25.82 -0.62
CA GLY A 61 14.10 -24.50 -0.24
C GLY A 61 13.00 -23.51 0.15
N VAL A 62 11.86 -23.50 -0.57
CA VAL A 62 10.72 -22.64 -0.22
C VAL A 62 10.09 -23.09 1.10
N VAL A 63 9.90 -24.39 1.30
CA VAL A 63 9.31 -24.94 2.52
C VAL A 63 10.21 -24.70 3.74
N ASP A 64 11.53 -24.86 3.61
CA ASP A 64 12.48 -24.60 4.69
C ASP A 64 12.49 -23.13 5.11
N ASN A 65 12.40 -22.19 4.15
CA ASN A 65 12.24 -20.76 4.47
C ASN A 65 10.93 -20.48 5.24
N ILE A 66 9.85 -21.19 4.93
CA ILE A 66 8.59 -21.02 5.65
C ILE A 66 8.67 -21.61 7.06
N LYS A 67 9.37 -22.75 7.24
CA LYS A 67 9.61 -23.32 8.57
C LYS A 67 10.32 -22.35 9.50
N LEU A 68 11.24 -21.52 8.99
CA LEU A 68 11.94 -20.51 9.80
C LEU A 68 11.02 -19.42 10.38
N ILE A 69 9.86 -19.18 9.77
CA ILE A 69 8.90 -18.15 10.17
C ILE A 69 7.60 -18.75 10.74
N SER A 70 7.54 -20.07 10.84
CA SER A 70 6.41 -20.80 11.40
C SER A 70 6.71 -21.21 12.84
N GLU A 71 5.72 -21.12 13.72
CA GLU A 71 5.81 -21.63 15.10
C GLU A 71 5.38 -23.11 15.19
N GLU A 72 4.82 -23.66 14.12
CA GLU A 72 4.35 -25.05 14.05
C GLU A 72 5.51 -26.04 13.99
N LYS A 73 5.44 -27.08 14.83
CA LYS A 73 6.45 -28.15 14.90
C LYS A 73 6.31 -29.18 13.78
N VAL A 74 5.08 -29.44 13.37
CA VAL A 74 4.74 -30.37 12.28
C VAL A 74 4.33 -29.53 11.09
N PHE A 75 4.99 -29.74 9.96
CA PHE A 75 4.80 -28.90 8.79
C PHE A 75 4.13 -29.69 7.66
N THR A 76 2.88 -29.36 7.35
CA THR A 76 2.07 -30.00 6.30
C THR A 76 1.64 -28.97 5.25
N PRO A 77 1.16 -29.39 4.06
CA PRO A 77 0.57 -28.45 3.10
C PRO A 77 -0.60 -27.65 3.69
N ARG A 78 -1.37 -28.20 4.65
CA ARG A 78 -2.39 -27.44 5.40
C ARG A 78 -1.78 -26.25 6.12
N VAL A 79 -0.68 -26.44 6.86
CA VAL A 79 -0.02 -25.33 7.58
C VAL A 79 0.41 -24.22 6.61
N VAL A 80 1.00 -24.59 5.47
CA VAL A 80 1.35 -23.64 4.40
C VAL A 80 0.11 -22.90 3.90
N ALA A 81 -0.96 -23.64 3.64
CA ALA A 81 -2.22 -23.09 3.15
C ALA A 81 -2.83 -22.09 4.14
N GLU A 82 -2.92 -22.44 5.41
CA GLU A 82 -3.52 -21.59 6.44
C GLU A 82 -2.72 -20.30 6.63
N MET A 83 -1.39 -20.41 6.64
CA MET A 83 -0.50 -19.27 6.69
C MET A 83 -0.68 -18.32 5.50
N PHE A 84 -0.77 -18.86 4.28
CA PHE A 84 -0.96 -18.04 3.08
C PHE A 84 -2.39 -17.51 2.92
N ALA A 85 -3.39 -18.24 3.39
CA ALA A 85 -4.77 -17.79 3.44
C ALA A 85 -4.94 -16.60 4.41
N LEU A 86 -4.19 -16.61 5.51
CA LEU A 86 -4.26 -15.60 6.55
C LEU A 86 -3.11 -14.60 6.45
N GLY A 87 -2.96 -13.92 5.31
CA GLY A 87 -2.03 -12.78 5.18
C GLY A 87 -0.59 -13.11 4.75
N GLY A 88 -0.29 -14.36 4.38
CA GLY A 88 1.01 -14.72 3.80
C GLY A 88 2.13 -14.92 4.83
N SER A 89 3.35 -14.61 4.40
CA SER A 89 4.57 -14.66 5.23
C SER A 89 4.82 -13.41 6.07
N GLY A 90 3.94 -12.41 5.99
CA GLY A 90 4.08 -11.18 6.75
C GLY A 90 3.72 -11.36 8.23
N PRO A 91 4.29 -10.54 9.14
CA PRO A 91 3.93 -10.58 10.55
C PRO A 91 2.44 -10.31 10.82
N ARG A 92 1.93 -10.96 11.87
CA ARG A 92 0.53 -10.89 12.33
C ARG A 92 0.47 -10.65 13.83
N PRO A 93 0.77 -9.42 14.30
CA PRO A 93 0.59 -9.12 15.72
C PRO A 93 -0.89 -9.23 16.09
N VAL A 94 -1.18 -9.93 17.18
CA VAL A 94 -2.53 -10.14 17.73
C VAL A 94 -2.53 -9.67 19.17
N GLY A 95 -3.43 -8.78 19.55
CA GLY A 95 -3.52 -8.30 20.92
C GLY A 95 -4.23 -6.97 21.09
N THR A 96 -3.93 -6.30 22.22
CA THR A 96 -4.44 -4.96 22.51
C THR A 96 -3.76 -3.89 21.66
N PRO A 97 -4.29 -2.65 21.60
CA PRO A 97 -3.66 -1.57 20.86
C PRO A 97 -2.23 -1.29 21.32
N GLU A 98 -1.96 -1.40 22.62
CA GLU A 98 -0.63 -1.20 23.19
C GLU A 98 0.34 -2.29 22.73
N MET A 99 -0.08 -3.56 22.75
CA MET A 99 0.77 -4.68 22.31
C MET A 99 1.10 -4.58 20.83
N VAL A 100 0.11 -4.23 20.00
CA VAL A 100 0.32 -4.04 18.56
C VAL A 100 1.18 -2.79 18.31
N ALA A 101 0.97 -1.71 19.05
CA ALA A 101 1.83 -0.52 18.96
C ALA A 101 3.27 -0.81 19.37
N ASP A 102 3.52 -1.63 20.41
CA ASP A 102 4.85 -2.09 20.80
C ASP A 102 5.53 -2.84 19.65
N PHE A 103 4.79 -3.70 18.95
CA PHE A 103 5.29 -4.39 17.77
C PHE A 103 5.68 -3.39 16.66
N PHE A 104 4.80 -2.45 16.31
CA PHE A 104 5.07 -1.46 15.26
C PHE A 104 6.26 -0.56 15.63
N GLU A 105 6.32 -0.10 16.87
CA GLU A 105 7.41 0.73 17.38
C GLU A 105 8.75 -0.01 17.36
N LYS A 106 8.77 -1.28 17.79
CA LYS A 106 9.98 -2.10 17.72
C LYS A 106 10.52 -2.20 16.30
N TRP A 107 9.66 -2.58 15.35
CA TRP A 107 10.06 -2.71 13.95
C TRP A 107 10.47 -1.39 13.32
N TRP A 108 9.79 -0.30 13.69
CA TRP A 108 10.15 1.05 13.26
C TRP A 108 11.54 1.46 13.75
N ARG A 109 11.82 1.29 15.04
CA ARG A 109 13.08 1.72 15.67
C ARG A 109 14.27 0.82 15.32
N GLU A 110 14.08 -0.49 15.32
CA GLU A 110 15.16 -1.45 15.08
C GLU A 110 15.40 -1.68 13.58
N GLY A 111 14.34 -1.59 12.77
CA GLY A 111 14.38 -1.89 11.34
C GLY A 111 14.60 -0.68 10.42
N ASP A 112 14.70 0.54 10.97
CA ASP A 112 14.82 1.80 10.21
C ASP A 112 13.76 1.92 9.09
N LEU A 113 12.50 1.62 9.44
CA LEU A 113 11.39 1.62 8.50
C LEU A 113 10.76 3.01 8.42
N ASP A 114 10.31 3.44 7.23
CA ASP A 114 9.56 4.70 7.08
C ASP A 114 8.04 4.53 7.31
N GLY A 115 7.54 3.30 7.24
CA GLY A 115 6.12 3.02 7.35
C GLY A 115 5.76 1.57 7.08
N PHE A 116 4.46 1.27 7.17
CA PHE A 116 3.92 -0.09 7.06
C PHE A 116 2.80 -0.18 6.03
N ASN A 117 2.81 -1.26 5.26
CA ASN A 117 1.67 -1.67 4.46
C ASN A 117 0.74 -2.55 5.32
N VAL A 118 -0.42 -2.00 5.69
CA VAL A 118 -1.40 -2.69 6.54
C VAL A 118 -2.37 -3.49 5.68
N ASN A 119 -2.29 -4.82 5.77
CA ASN A 119 -3.28 -5.74 5.20
C ASN A 119 -4.45 -5.96 6.16
N TYR A 120 -5.57 -6.48 5.62
CA TYR A 120 -6.81 -6.74 6.34
C TYR A 120 -7.17 -8.23 6.37
N VAL A 121 -7.83 -8.66 7.44
CA VAL A 121 -8.55 -9.94 7.51
C VAL A 121 -9.99 -9.77 7.02
N SER A 122 -10.61 -8.66 7.42
CA SER A 122 -11.97 -8.31 7.07
C SER A 122 -12.04 -6.84 6.64
N ASN A 123 -12.90 -6.54 5.68
CA ASN A 123 -13.10 -5.19 5.17
C ASN A 123 -14.57 -4.80 5.39
N PRO A 124 -14.87 -3.68 6.08
CA PRO A 124 -13.95 -2.65 6.58
C PRO A 124 -13.33 -2.92 7.96
N GLY A 125 -13.82 -3.92 8.71
CA GLY A 125 -13.53 -4.08 10.14
C GLY A 125 -12.05 -4.03 10.55
N SER A 126 -11.13 -4.63 9.78
CA SER A 126 -9.70 -4.56 10.12
C SER A 126 -9.12 -3.16 9.99
N PHE A 127 -9.63 -2.33 9.07
CA PHE A 127 -9.21 -0.94 8.93
C PHE A 127 -9.83 -0.06 10.02
N GLU A 128 -11.08 -0.32 10.39
CA GLU A 128 -11.74 0.34 11.53
C GLU A 128 -10.95 0.07 12.82
N ASP A 129 -10.57 -1.18 13.09
CA ASP A 129 -9.72 -1.53 14.24
C ASP A 129 -8.38 -0.77 14.24
N VAL A 130 -7.74 -0.60 13.07
CA VAL A 130 -6.50 0.20 12.97
C VAL A 130 -6.78 1.67 13.29
N VAL A 131 -7.79 2.27 12.66
CA VAL A 131 -8.09 3.70 12.79
C VAL A 131 -8.58 4.05 14.20
N ASP A 132 -9.47 3.24 14.76
CA ASP A 132 -10.15 3.55 16.03
C ASP A 132 -9.34 3.11 17.25
N LEU A 133 -8.49 2.08 17.12
CA LEU A 133 -7.76 1.51 18.25
C LEU A 133 -6.25 1.77 18.16
N LEU A 134 -5.62 1.42 17.04
CA LEU A 134 -4.15 1.50 16.92
C LEU A 134 -3.65 2.93 16.70
N ILE A 135 -4.25 3.69 15.78
CA ILE A 135 -3.78 5.04 15.45
C ILE A 135 -3.76 5.98 16.67
N PRO A 136 -4.79 6.03 17.54
CA PRO A 136 -4.73 6.84 18.76
C PRO A 136 -3.58 6.47 19.68
N GLU A 137 -3.26 5.18 19.82
CA GLU A 137 -2.15 4.72 20.63
C GLU A 137 -0.80 5.09 20.02
N LEU A 138 -0.64 4.95 18.70
CA LEU A 138 0.56 5.41 17.99
C LEU A 138 0.74 6.94 18.08
N GLN A 139 -0.35 7.71 18.02
CA GLN A 139 -0.32 9.16 18.23
C GLN A 139 0.05 9.53 19.67
N ARG A 140 -0.50 8.82 20.67
CA ARG A 140 -0.15 9.02 22.09
C ARG A 140 1.35 8.83 22.35
N ARG A 141 1.97 7.90 21.63
CA ARG A 141 3.42 7.63 21.67
C ARG A 141 4.26 8.60 20.83
N GLY A 142 3.64 9.47 20.04
CA GLY A 142 4.33 10.42 19.17
C GLY A 142 5.01 9.79 17.94
N ILE A 143 4.63 8.56 17.58
CA ILE A 143 5.20 7.83 16.42
C ILE A 143 4.31 7.92 15.18
N TYR A 144 3.05 8.33 15.34
CA TYR A 144 2.15 8.63 14.24
C TYR A 144 1.71 10.10 14.27
N TRP A 145 1.54 10.69 13.09
CA TRP A 145 1.18 12.08 12.93
C TRP A 145 -0.29 12.34 13.30
N THR A 146 -0.59 13.56 13.75
CA THR A 146 -1.94 13.95 14.17
C THR A 146 -2.72 14.71 13.09
N ASP A 147 -2.03 15.43 12.21
CA ASP A 147 -2.63 16.09 11.05
C ASP A 147 -1.64 16.25 9.88
N TYR A 148 -2.18 16.37 8.66
CA TYR A 148 -1.44 16.39 7.41
C TYR A 148 -0.52 17.61 7.38
N LYS A 149 0.72 17.43 6.93
CA LYS A 149 1.69 18.54 6.83
C LYS A 149 1.36 19.53 5.71
N ALA A 150 0.74 19.04 4.64
CA ALA A 150 0.23 19.85 3.54
C ALA A 150 -1.29 19.59 3.36
N PRO A 151 -2.16 20.20 4.19
CA PRO A 151 -3.61 20.06 4.04
C PRO A 151 -4.07 20.53 2.65
N GLY A 152 -4.83 19.69 1.95
CA GLY A 152 -5.25 19.93 0.55
C GLY A 152 -4.12 19.82 -0.49
N GLY A 153 -2.89 19.49 -0.06
CA GLY A 153 -1.75 19.24 -0.93
C GLY A 153 -1.75 17.83 -1.52
N THR A 154 -0.72 17.54 -2.31
CA THR A 154 -0.55 16.25 -2.97
C THR A 154 -0.07 15.15 -2.00
N ALA A 155 -0.21 13.89 -2.42
CA ALA A 155 0.33 12.76 -1.67
C ALA A 155 1.85 12.86 -1.46
N ARG A 156 2.60 13.39 -2.43
CA ARG A 156 4.05 13.56 -2.34
C ARG A 156 4.45 14.54 -1.25
N GLU A 157 3.78 15.68 -1.20
CA GLU A 157 4.06 16.72 -0.19
C GLU A 157 3.83 16.19 1.22
N ASN A 158 2.75 15.44 1.43
CA ASN A 158 2.45 14.83 2.73
C ASN A 158 3.40 13.68 3.06
N LEU A 159 3.71 12.80 2.10
CA LEU A 159 4.64 11.68 2.28
C LEU A 159 6.04 12.16 2.70
N HIS A 160 6.54 13.24 2.09
CA HIS A 160 7.84 13.80 2.43
C HIS A 160 7.79 14.89 3.49
N SER A 161 6.61 15.26 3.98
CA SER A 161 6.41 16.39 4.90
C SER A 161 6.99 17.72 4.38
N LYS A 162 6.86 17.98 3.07
CA LYS A 162 7.39 19.17 2.38
C LYS A 162 6.32 19.88 1.55
N PRO A 163 5.54 20.80 2.16
CA PRO A 163 4.57 21.61 1.44
C PRO A 163 5.23 22.42 0.31
N GLY A 164 4.60 22.47 -0.87
CA GLY A 164 5.11 23.14 -2.06
C GLY A 164 5.97 22.25 -2.98
N GLU A 165 6.42 21.09 -2.52
CA GLU A 165 7.21 20.13 -3.32
C GLU A 165 6.31 19.06 -3.99
N ALA A 166 5.30 19.52 -4.74
CA ALA A 166 4.33 18.65 -5.40
C ALA A 166 4.93 17.76 -6.52
N LEU A 167 6.06 18.17 -7.10
CA LEU A 167 6.70 17.49 -8.23
C LEU A 167 7.96 16.74 -7.79
N LEU A 168 8.42 15.83 -8.65
CA LEU A 168 9.70 15.14 -8.45
C LEU A 168 10.86 16.16 -8.36
N PRO A 169 11.82 15.97 -7.44
CA PRO A 169 13.05 16.75 -7.41
C PRO A 169 13.82 16.66 -8.72
N ARG A 170 14.64 17.67 -9.03
CA ARG A 170 15.41 17.71 -10.29
C ARG A 170 16.44 16.59 -10.40
N GLU A 171 16.87 16.08 -9.26
CA GLU A 171 17.84 15.01 -9.13
C GLU A 171 17.23 13.65 -9.50
N HIS A 172 15.91 13.49 -9.32
CA HIS A 172 15.17 12.28 -9.67
C HIS A 172 15.12 12.09 -11.20
N PRO A 173 15.28 10.87 -11.75
CA PRO A 173 15.26 10.63 -13.20
C PRO A 173 14.03 11.24 -13.90
N GLY A 174 12.84 11.08 -13.31
CA GLY A 174 11.61 11.71 -13.82
C GLY A 174 11.57 13.24 -13.69
N GLY A 175 12.27 13.83 -12.71
CA GLY A 175 12.37 15.28 -12.57
C GLY A 175 13.30 15.94 -13.60
N LYS A 176 14.31 15.20 -14.09
CA LYS A 176 15.16 15.61 -15.22
C LYS A 176 14.41 15.69 -16.54
N MET A 177 13.35 14.90 -16.67
CA MET A 177 12.47 14.90 -17.86
C MET A 177 11.34 15.93 -17.75
N ARG A 178 11.31 16.74 -16.69
CA ARG A 178 10.28 17.77 -16.54
C ARG A 178 10.49 18.84 -17.62
N TRP A 179 9.48 19.00 -18.46
CA TRP A 179 9.43 20.10 -19.40
C TRP A 179 9.22 21.40 -18.62
N ASP A 180 10.28 22.19 -18.47
CA ASP A 180 10.15 23.57 -18.05
C ASP A 180 9.88 24.39 -19.30
N ALA A 181 8.61 24.72 -19.52
CA ALA A 181 8.28 25.71 -20.52
C ALA A 181 8.96 27.02 -20.11
N SER A 182 10.05 27.39 -20.79
CA SER A 182 10.56 28.76 -20.71
C SER A 182 9.39 29.70 -21.06
N PRO A 183 9.16 30.78 -20.28
CA PRO A 183 8.05 31.72 -20.54
C PRO A 183 8.09 32.44 -21.90
N SER A 184 9.04 32.12 -22.77
CA SER A 184 9.22 32.77 -24.07
C SER A 184 9.66 31.77 -25.13
N ARG A 185 8.74 30.94 -25.60
CA ARG A 185 8.68 30.72 -27.04
C ARG A 185 7.46 31.46 -27.53
N VAL A 186 7.67 32.69 -28.00
CA VAL A 186 6.75 33.30 -28.95
C VAL A 186 6.70 32.31 -30.11
N VAL A 187 5.56 31.64 -30.27
CA VAL A 187 5.28 30.91 -31.50
C VAL A 187 5.09 32.00 -32.55
N THR A 188 6.17 32.39 -33.23
CA THR A 188 6.02 33.18 -34.44
C THR A 188 5.51 32.22 -35.49
N ASP A 189 4.20 32.19 -35.66
CA ASP A 189 3.58 31.57 -36.81
C ASP A 189 4.06 32.32 -38.05
N GLN A 190 5.05 31.78 -38.76
CA GLN A 190 5.53 32.35 -40.03
C GLN A 190 4.62 31.94 -41.19
N ALA A 191 3.31 31.89 -40.96
CA ALA A 191 2.31 31.78 -42.00
C ALA A 191 1.03 32.49 -41.57
N THR A 192 1.03 33.83 -41.57
CA THR A 192 -0.24 34.56 -41.73
C THR A 192 -0.64 34.46 -43.20
N PRO A 193 -1.76 33.81 -43.56
CA PRO A 193 -2.40 34.10 -44.83
C PRO A 193 -2.89 35.56 -44.75
N GLU A 194 -2.72 36.32 -45.82
CA GLU A 194 -3.21 37.69 -45.92
C GLU A 194 -4.70 37.76 -45.50
N GLY A 195 -4.99 38.46 -44.40
CA GLY A 195 -6.37 38.75 -43.96
C GLY A 195 -6.75 38.37 -42.52
N ALA A 196 -5.85 37.91 -41.67
CA ALA A 196 -6.19 37.64 -40.26
C ALA A 196 -6.29 38.93 -39.43
N VAL A 197 -7.47 39.16 -38.84
CA VAL A 197 -7.72 40.20 -37.83
C VAL A 197 -6.88 39.95 -36.59
N GLU A 198 -6.17 40.98 -36.11
CA GLU A 198 -5.36 40.91 -34.89
C GLU A 198 -6.25 40.58 -33.68
N ALA A 199 -6.01 39.42 -33.06
CA ALA A 199 -6.53 39.12 -31.74
C ALA A 199 -5.48 39.52 -30.70
N GLU A 200 -5.80 40.53 -29.90
CA GLU A 200 -4.95 40.99 -28.81
C GLU A 200 -4.90 39.93 -27.70
N VAL A 201 -3.75 39.28 -27.54
CA VAL A 201 -3.54 38.30 -26.48
C VAL A 201 -3.24 39.05 -25.18
N VAL A 202 -4.26 39.18 -24.33
CA VAL A 202 -4.11 39.72 -22.97
C VAL A 202 -3.29 38.75 -22.13
N THR A 203 -2.10 39.19 -21.71
CA THR A 203 -1.19 38.40 -20.87
C THR A 203 -1.47 38.68 -19.39
N GLY A 204 -2.28 37.82 -18.76
CA GLY A 204 -2.55 37.83 -17.32
C GLY A 204 -1.84 36.69 -16.58
N LYS A 205 -1.42 36.91 -15.33
CA LYS A 205 -0.97 35.83 -14.44
C LYS A 205 -2.16 34.89 -14.16
N ARG A 206 -1.85 33.60 -13.99
CA ARG A 206 -2.83 32.51 -13.80
C ARG A 206 -3.76 32.67 -12.59
N SER A 207 -3.54 33.66 -11.72
CA SER A 207 -4.40 34.00 -10.58
C SER A 207 -5.73 34.67 -10.99
N ASP A 208 -5.83 35.17 -12.21
CA ASP A 208 -6.91 36.11 -12.57
C ASP A 208 -8.00 35.48 -13.45
N ILE A 209 -7.94 34.16 -13.73
CA ILE A 209 -8.87 33.46 -14.64
C ILE A 209 -10.01 32.78 -13.85
N ALA A 210 -10.65 33.52 -12.96
CA ALA A 210 -11.95 33.13 -12.40
C ALA A 210 -12.99 34.11 -12.93
N SER A 211 -14.03 33.58 -13.57
CA SER A 211 -15.16 34.30 -14.18
C SER A 211 -14.92 34.93 -15.56
N THR A 212 -15.08 34.12 -16.61
CA THR A 212 -15.66 34.63 -17.86
C THR A 212 -16.80 33.71 -18.30
N THR A 213 -18.02 34.11 -17.92
CA THR A 213 -19.27 33.55 -18.45
C THR A 213 -19.44 34.01 -19.90
N ILE A 214 -19.54 33.08 -20.85
CA ILE A 214 -19.80 33.41 -22.26
C ILE A 214 -21.31 33.68 -22.41
N SER A 215 -21.68 34.94 -22.63
CA SER A 215 -23.03 35.34 -23.04
C SER A 215 -23.14 35.23 -24.57
N MET A 216 -23.97 34.33 -25.07
CA MET A 216 -24.33 34.27 -26.49
C MET A 216 -25.32 35.40 -26.81
N GLN A 217 -24.98 36.28 -27.75
CA GLN A 217 -25.94 37.17 -28.40
C GLN A 217 -26.32 36.62 -29.79
N GLU A 218 -27.62 36.70 -30.07
CA GLU A 218 -28.35 36.12 -31.18
C GLU A 218 -27.87 36.61 -32.57
N VAL A 219 -27.83 35.67 -33.51
CA VAL A 219 -27.68 35.96 -34.95
C VAL A 219 -29.06 36.27 -35.52
N LYS A 220 -29.27 37.50 -36.01
CA LYS A 220 -30.46 37.84 -36.82
C LYS A 220 -30.34 37.18 -38.20
N VAL A 221 -31.43 36.53 -38.60
CA VAL A 221 -31.69 36.00 -39.95
C VAL A 221 -31.92 37.15 -40.92
#